data_AF-A0A218W4H4-F1
#
_entry.id   AF-A0A218W4H4-F1
#
_cell.length_a   1.000
_cell.length_b   1.000
_cell.length_c   1.000
_cell.angle_alpha   90.00
_cell.angle_beta   90.00
_cell.angle_gamma   90.00
#
_symmetry.space_group_name_H-M   'P 1'
#
loop_
_entity.id
_entity.type
_entity.pdbx_description
1 polymer ?
#
loop_
_entity_poly.entity_id
_entity_poly.type
_entity_poly.pdbx_seq_one_letter_code
_entity_poly.pdbx_strand_id
1 'polypeptide(L)'
;MSSSEGEEDPAVWLPLRARPEWADVAPLPQDDGPNPVVTIAYKDDFRETMDYFRAVFRANELSPRSLALTSLAISFNAGNYTVMRSLGRSQTPPIESVVFVVL
;
A
#
# COMPACT_ATOMS: atom_id res chain seq x y z
N MET A 1 38.68 -15.83 18.82
CA MET A 1 37.81 -15.01 17.95
C MET A 1 36.47 -15.73 17.88
N SER A 2 35.43 -15.19 18.49
CA SER A 2 34.06 -15.67 18.31
C SER A 2 33.23 -14.42 18.06
N SER A 3 33.00 -14.11 16.79
CA SER A 3 32.19 -12.96 16.39
C SER A 3 30.75 -13.25 16.79
N SER A 4 30.22 -12.41 17.66
CA SER A 4 28.82 -12.39 18.06
C SER A 4 27.98 -12.05 16.83
N GLU A 5 27.27 -13.04 16.30
CA GLU A 5 26.19 -12.81 15.35
C GLU A 5 25.07 -12.09 16.12
N GLY A 6 24.80 -10.83 15.76
CA GLY A 6 23.66 -10.11 16.29
C GLY A 6 22.40 -10.73 15.73
N GLU A 7 21.63 -11.39 16.58
CA GLU A 7 20.26 -11.80 16.28
C GLU A 7 19.48 -10.51 15.97
N GLU A 8 19.23 -10.27 14.68
CA GLU A 8 18.32 -9.22 14.24
C GLU A 8 16.93 -9.60 14.76
N ASP A 9 16.44 -8.88 15.77
CA ASP A 9 15.07 -8.98 16.27
C ASP A 9 14.13 -9.05 15.06
N PRO A 10 13.28 -10.09 14.91
CA PRO A 10 12.38 -10.18 13.77
C PRO A 10 11.47 -8.97 13.84
N ALA A 11 11.72 -7.98 12.98
CA ALA A 11 11.02 -6.72 12.96
C ALA A 11 9.51 -7.00 13.00
N VAL A 12 8.91 -6.78 14.17
CA VAL A 12 7.50 -7.09 14.40
C VAL A 12 6.71 -6.28 13.38
N TRP A 13 6.10 -6.99 12.44
CA TRP A 13 5.24 -6.38 11.43
C TRP A 13 4.05 -5.73 12.15
N LEU A 14 4.12 -4.42 12.34
CA LEU A 14 3.03 -3.65 12.93
C LEU A 14 2.02 -3.27 11.84
N PRO A 15 0.73 -3.65 11.99
CA PRO A 15 -0.35 -3.23 11.09
C PRO A 15 -0.38 -1.71 10.93
N LEU A 16 -0.73 -1.21 9.75
CA LEU A 16 -0.72 0.23 9.46
C LEU A 16 -1.68 1.00 10.38
N ARG A 17 -2.84 0.42 10.70
CA ARG A 17 -3.81 0.99 11.65
C ARG A 17 -3.26 1.19 13.08
N ALA A 18 -2.25 0.43 13.47
CA ALA A 18 -1.66 0.51 14.80
C ALA A 18 -0.55 1.58 14.86
N ARG A 19 -0.14 2.11 13.71
CA ARG A 19 0.93 3.09 13.60
C ARG A 19 0.38 4.50 13.76
N PRO A 20 0.93 5.32 14.67
CA PRO A 20 0.41 6.66 14.93
C PRO A 20 0.53 7.59 13.72
N GLU A 21 1.51 7.36 12.83
CA GLU A 21 1.70 8.14 11.62
C GLU A 21 0.64 7.89 10.52
N TRP A 22 -0.27 6.93 10.72
CA TRP A 22 -1.38 6.63 9.80
C TRP A 22 -2.75 6.91 10.41
N ALA A 23 -2.81 7.46 11.62
CA ALA A 23 -4.07 7.75 12.33
C ALA A 23 -4.93 8.82 11.65
N ASP A 24 -4.35 9.65 10.79
CA ASP A 24 -5.03 10.68 10.00
C ASP A 24 -5.67 10.15 8.71
N VAL A 25 -5.31 8.95 8.27
CA VAL A 25 -5.76 8.38 6.99
C VAL A 25 -6.89 7.37 7.22
N ALA A 26 -8.06 7.64 6.63
CA ALA A 26 -9.14 6.66 6.58
C ALA A 26 -8.87 5.65 5.44
N PRO A 27 -8.74 4.33 5.75
CA PRO A 27 -8.49 3.32 4.71
C PRO A 27 -9.66 3.28 3.71
N LEU A 28 -9.33 3.20 2.41
CA LEU A 28 -10.31 3.18 1.34
C LEU A 28 -10.44 1.76 0.77
N PRO A 29 -11.53 1.02 1.07
CA PRO A 29 -11.70 -0.35 0.62
C PRO A 29 -11.81 -0.47 -0.90
N GLN A 30 -11.49 -1.65 -1.42
CA GLN A 30 -11.74 -1.99 -2.82
C GLN A 30 -13.24 -1.98 -3.11
N ASP A 31 -13.64 -1.32 -4.20
CA ASP A 31 -15.01 -1.37 -4.71
C ASP A 31 -15.08 -2.35 -5.89
N ASP A 32 -15.58 -3.57 -5.62
CA ASP A 32 -15.79 -4.63 -6.63
C ASP A 32 -17.21 -4.59 -7.22
N GLY A 33 -18.04 -3.62 -6.84
CA GLY A 33 -19.43 -3.50 -7.28
C GLY A 33 -20.37 -4.57 -6.71
N PRO A 34 -21.65 -4.60 -7.15
CA PRO A 34 -22.69 -5.42 -6.55
C PRO A 34 -22.58 -6.92 -6.86
N ASN A 35 -21.91 -7.29 -7.96
CA ASN A 35 -21.73 -8.68 -8.40
C ASN A 35 -20.25 -8.91 -8.74
N PRO A 36 -19.39 -9.18 -7.75
CA PRO A 36 -17.97 -9.32 -7.99
C PRO A 36 -17.69 -10.59 -8.77
N VAL A 37 -17.03 -10.45 -9.92
CA VAL A 37 -16.51 -11.56 -10.72
C VAL A 37 -15.02 -11.62 -10.39
N VAL A 38 -14.54 -12.75 -9.86
CA VAL A 38 -13.14 -13.00 -9.41
C VAL A 38 -12.65 -12.26 -8.16
N THR A 39 -13.42 -12.29 -7.06
CA THR A 39 -12.92 -11.84 -5.74
C THR A 39 -11.71 -12.66 -5.29
N ILE A 40 -10.60 -11.98 -5.00
CA ILE A 40 -9.40 -12.62 -4.46
C ILE A 40 -9.46 -12.56 -2.93
N ALA A 41 -9.30 -13.71 -2.29
CA ALA A 41 -9.21 -13.81 -0.84
C ALA A 41 -7.82 -13.33 -0.35
N TYR A 42 -7.67 -12.01 -0.20
CA TYR A 42 -6.42 -11.42 0.30
C TYR A 42 -6.20 -11.71 1.79
N LYS A 43 -4.94 -11.85 2.18
CA LYS A 43 -4.52 -11.76 3.59
C LYS A 43 -4.81 -10.35 4.13
N ASP A 44 -5.07 -10.26 5.43
CA ASP A 44 -5.46 -9.00 6.07
C ASP A 44 -4.40 -7.90 5.91
N ASP A 45 -3.11 -8.26 5.97
CA ASP A 45 -1.99 -7.31 5.79
C ASP A 45 -1.98 -6.68 4.40
N PHE A 46 -2.31 -7.47 3.37
CA PHE A 46 -2.38 -6.99 1.99
C PHE A 46 -3.56 -6.05 1.79
N ARG A 47 -4.73 -6.45 2.29
CA ARG A 47 -5.96 -5.65 2.21
C ARG A 47 -5.73 -4.30 2.86
N GLU A 48 -5.20 -4.30 4.08
CA GLU A 48 -4.87 -3.09 4.81
C GLU A 48 -3.91 -2.19 4.01
N THR A 49 -2.78 -2.73 3.56
CA THR A 49 -1.78 -1.98 2.78
C THR A 49 -2.38 -1.32 1.54
N MET A 50 -3.19 -2.06 0.78
CA MET A 50 -3.83 -1.55 -0.43
C MET A 50 -4.91 -0.51 -0.14
N ASP A 51 -5.65 -0.66 0.96
CA ASP A 51 -6.69 0.30 1.34
C ASP A 51 -6.08 1.64 1.78
N TYR A 52 -4.97 1.62 2.52
CA TYR A 52 -4.19 2.82 2.83
C TYR A 52 -3.58 3.44 1.57
N PHE A 53 -3.03 2.62 0.66
CA PHE A 53 -2.45 3.12 -0.59
C PHE A 53 -3.51 3.85 -1.43
N ARG A 54 -4.72 3.30 -1.55
CA ARG A 54 -5.84 3.94 -2.25
C ARG A 54 -6.23 5.27 -1.62
N ALA A 55 -6.29 5.35 -0.29
CA ALA A 55 -6.62 6.57 0.43
C ALA A 55 -5.59 7.68 0.16
N VAL A 56 -4.30 7.36 0.30
CA VAL A 56 -3.17 8.26 0.04
C VAL A 56 -3.13 8.71 -1.42
N PHE A 57 -3.33 7.77 -2.34
CA PHE A 57 -3.33 8.03 -3.77
C PHE A 57 -4.50 8.94 -4.17
N ARG A 58 -5.68 8.76 -3.56
CA ARG A 58 -6.85 9.62 -3.76
C ARG A 58 -6.65 11.01 -3.19
N ALA A 59 -5.98 11.12 -2.04
CA ALA A 59 -5.59 12.40 -1.44
C ALA A 59 -4.44 13.09 -2.19
N ASN A 60 -3.83 12.42 -3.17
CA ASN A 60 -2.66 12.88 -3.91
C ASN A 60 -1.50 13.30 -2.98
N GLU A 61 -1.30 12.55 -1.90
CA GLU A 61 -0.28 12.85 -0.90
C GLU A 61 1.12 12.40 -1.37
N LEU A 62 2.02 13.37 -1.56
CA LEU A 62 3.41 13.16 -1.91
C LEU A 62 4.30 13.41 -0.69
N SER A 63 4.44 12.40 0.16
CA SER A 63 5.21 12.47 1.40
C SER A 63 6.23 11.32 1.48
N PRO A 64 7.27 11.42 2.32
CA PRO A 64 8.21 10.33 2.52
C PRO A 64 7.53 9.04 3.04
N ARG A 65 6.46 9.18 3.84
CA ARG A 65 5.66 8.04 4.34
C ARG A 65 4.86 7.37 3.21
N SER A 66 4.31 8.14 2.26
CA SER A 66 3.59 7.56 1.12
C SER A 66 4.54 6.82 0.16
N LEU A 67 5.78 7.28 0.04
CA LEU A 67 6.83 6.56 -0.69
C LEU A 67 7.15 5.21 -0.03
N ALA A 68 7.33 5.17 1.29
CA ALA A 68 7.57 3.93 2.03
C ALA A 68 6.39 2.95 1.91
N LEU A 69 5.16 3.44 1.96
CA LEU A 69 3.95 2.64 1.73
C LEU A 69 3.91 2.06 0.30
N THR A 70 4.33 2.85 -0.68
CA THR A 70 4.39 2.41 -2.09
C THR A 70 5.41 1.27 -2.25
N SER A 71 6.60 1.40 -1.66
CA SER A 71 7.61 0.33 -1.65
C SER A 71 7.10 -0.96 -1.01
N LEU A 72 6.34 -0.83 0.07
CA LEU A 72 5.68 -1.96 0.71
C LEU A 72 4.63 -2.61 -0.20
N ALA A 73 3.75 -1.83 -0.82
CA ALA A 73 2.76 -2.34 -1.76
C ALA A 73 3.40 -3.08 -2.95
N ILE A 74 4.54 -2.60 -3.45
CA ILE A 74 5.32 -3.29 -4.50
C ILE A 74 5.85 -4.65 -4.00
N SER A 75 6.31 -4.73 -2.74
CA SER A 75 6.79 -6.00 -2.17
C SER A 75 5.69 -7.07 -2.11
N PHE A 76 4.44 -6.65 -1.96
CA PHE A 76 3.30 -7.55 -1.97
C PHE A 76 2.82 -7.95 -3.37
N ASN A 77 2.80 -7.01 -4.32
CA ASN A 77 2.47 -7.28 -5.71
C ASN A 77 3.28 -6.35 -6.63
N ALA A 78 4.44 -6.84 -7.08
CA ALA A 78 5.33 -6.11 -7.99
C ALA A 78 4.74 -5.96 -9.40
N GLY A 79 3.67 -6.70 -9.73
CA GLY A 79 2.90 -6.59 -10.97
C GLY A 79 1.94 -5.39 -10.98
N ASN A 80 1.73 -4.72 -9.84
CA ASN A 80 0.82 -3.59 -9.75
C ASN A 80 1.45 -2.33 -10.38
N TYR A 81 1.14 -2.14 -11.66
CA TYR A 81 1.66 -1.01 -12.44
C TYR A 81 1.15 0.35 -11.97
N THR A 82 0.03 0.40 -11.24
CA THR A 82 -0.49 1.64 -10.65
C THR A 82 0.38 2.10 -9.48
N VAL A 83 0.81 1.15 -8.64
CA VAL A 83 1.76 1.39 -7.55
C VAL A 83 3.15 1.73 -8.11
N MET A 84 3.64 0.99 -9.11
CA MET A 84 4.91 1.32 -9.77
C MET A 84 4.89 2.74 -10.36
N ARG A 85 3.79 3.12 -11.01
CA ARG A 85 3.61 4.45 -11.60
C ARG A 85 3.61 5.55 -10.54
N SER A 86 3.06 5.33 -9.35
CA SER A 86 3.02 6.37 -8.30
C SER A 86 4.40 6.74 -7.77
N LEU A 87 5.36 5.81 -7.81
CA LEU A 87 6.75 6.04 -7.39
C LEU A 87 7.47 7.13 -8.22
N GLY A 88 7.08 7.29 -9.49
CA GLY A 88 7.70 8.23 -10.43
C GLY A 88 6.90 9.52 -10.69
N ARG A 89 5.86 9.84 -9.90
CA ARG A 89 4.96 10.97 -10.17
C ARG A 89 5.56 12.32 -9.72
N SER A 90 5.74 13.26 -10.65
CA SER A 90 5.99 14.70 -10.38
C SER A 90 4.80 15.62 -10.68
N GLN A 91 3.79 15.17 -11.45
CA GLN A 91 2.52 15.89 -11.72
C GLN A 91 1.48 14.92 -12.33
N THR A 92 0.18 15.07 -12.03
CA THR A 92 -0.90 14.18 -12.52
C THR A 92 -2.01 14.94 -13.26
N PRO A 93 -2.60 14.35 -14.33
CA PRO A 93 -3.90 14.77 -14.89
C PRO A 93 -5.07 14.30 -14.00
N PRO A 94 -6.29 14.84 -14.18
CA PRO A 94 -7.42 14.69 -13.25
C PRO A 94 -7.87 13.23 -13.02
N ILE A 95 -8.42 13.02 -11.81
CA ILE A 95 -8.64 11.75 -11.09
C ILE A 95 -9.65 10.78 -11.76
N GLU A 96 -10.33 11.18 -12.82
CA GLU A 96 -11.56 10.52 -13.28
C GLU A 96 -11.41 9.11 -13.88
N SER A 97 -10.21 8.56 -14.08
CA SER A 97 -10.06 7.27 -14.78
C SER A 97 -8.86 6.39 -14.37
N VAL A 98 -8.39 6.45 -13.12
CA VAL A 98 -7.39 5.46 -12.64
C VAL A 98 -8.11 4.24 -12.08
N VAL A 99 -8.08 3.14 -12.84
CA VAL A 99 -8.50 1.82 -12.35
C VAL A 99 -7.34 1.22 -11.55
N PHE A 100 -7.56 0.96 -10.25
CA PHE A 100 -6.65 0.14 -9.45
C PHE A 100 -6.83 -1.32 -9.88
N VAL A 101 -6.19 -1.71 -10.97
CA VAL A 101 -6.19 -3.10 -11.40
C VAL A 101 -5.22 -3.87 -10.51
N VAL A 102 -5.76 -4.78 -9.71
CA VAL A 102 -4.99 -5.77 -8.95
C VAL A 102 -4.99 -7.04 -9.82
N LEU A 103 -4.04 -7.14 -10.77
CA LEU A 103 -3.73 -8.41 -11.45
C LEU A 103 -2.79 -9.26 -10.57
#